data_AF-A0A2J6HY46-F1
#
_entry.id   AF-A0A2J6HY46-F1
#
_cell.length_a   1.000
_cell.length_b   1.000
_cell.length_c   1.000
_cell.angle_alpha   90.00
_cell.angle_beta   90.00
_cell.angle_gamma   90.00
#
_symmetry.space_group_name_H-M   'P 1'
#
loop_
_entity.id
_entity.type
_entity.pdbx_description
1 polymer ?
#
loop_
_entity_poly.entity_id
_entity_poly.type
_entity_poly.pdbx_seq_one_letter_code
_entity_poly.pdbx_strand_id
1 'polypeptide(L)'
;MKKITFVFLISLLFFSTLTRAAWLENVPQIITQPDGNTIQCFASGDEFYNWLHDKTGYTIIRDPKNGYYTYAILQDNELKPSEFIVGKVDPSEMGLIPGANISAEAMKKIRLDFFNNYMPEKKPLPGFKNPGTTKNTGSLNNLVVYIRFSDQAEFVNDTLVFWNMFNNQATGYNSLYNYYQMVSYQQLNISSTFYPLNQSDFVISYQDIYPRSYFMPYDATTNPDGYQNSDQKKEREHK
;
A
#
# COMPACT_ATOMS: atom_id res chain seq x y z
N MET A 1 24.06 6.19 43.50
CA MET A 1 22.67 6.28 42.98
C MET A 1 22.59 7.05 41.64
N LYS A 2 23.02 8.32 41.54
CA LYS A 2 22.94 9.12 40.29
C LYS A 2 23.57 8.46 39.03
N LYS A 3 24.70 7.75 39.17
CA LYS A 3 25.35 7.04 38.05
C LYS A 3 24.54 5.83 37.55
N ILE A 4 23.86 5.11 38.44
CA ILE A 4 23.01 3.96 38.08
C ILE A 4 21.74 4.44 37.37
N THR A 5 21.14 5.54 37.85
CA THR A 5 19.97 6.16 37.21
C THR A 5 20.30 6.70 35.81
N PHE A 6 21.49 7.26 35.61
CA PHE A 6 21.94 7.76 34.31
C PHE A 6 22.21 6.63 33.29
N VAL A 7 22.82 5.52 33.73
CA VAL A 7 23.02 4.33 32.88
C VAL A 7 21.67 3.69 32.51
N PHE A 8 20.72 3.65 33.43
CA PHE A 8 19.37 3.13 33.16
C PHE A 8 18.61 4.00 32.15
N LEU A 9 18.75 5.33 32.23
CA LEU A 9 18.14 6.27 31.29
C LEU A 9 18.72 6.14 29.87
N ILE A 10 20.05 5.95 29.76
CA ILE A 10 20.73 5.70 28.49
C ILE A 10 20.31 4.35 27.91
N SER A 11 20.20 3.30 28.73
CA SER A 11 19.69 1.98 28.30
C SER A 11 18.26 2.05 27.78
N LEU A 12 17.41 2.91 28.35
CA LEU A 12 16.04 3.14 27.85
C LEU A 12 16.02 3.82 26.47
N LEU A 13 16.95 4.76 26.23
CA LEU A 13 17.08 5.48 24.96
C LEU A 13 17.65 4.59 23.83
N PHE A 14 18.53 3.63 24.16
CA PHE A 14 19.03 2.66 23.18
C PHE A 14 18.00 1.61 22.78
N PHE A 15 16.99 1.32 23.61
CA PHE A 15 15.89 0.42 23.25
C PHE A 15 14.83 1.07 22.35
N SER A 16 14.75 2.41 22.31
CA SER A 16 13.77 3.14 21.50
C SER A 16 14.09 3.24 19.99
N THR A 17 15.20 2.65 19.51
CA THR A 17 15.65 2.80 18.11
C THR A 17 15.14 1.71 17.14
N LEU A 18 14.26 0.81 17.60
CA LEU A 18 13.67 -0.23 16.74
C LEU A 18 12.26 0.13 16.23
N THR A 19 12.01 1.41 15.95
CA THR A 19 10.75 1.81 15.29
C THR A 19 10.87 1.53 13.79
N ARG A 20 10.29 0.42 13.35
CA ARG A 20 10.12 0.13 11.92
C ARG A 20 9.00 1.04 11.38
N ALA A 21 9.36 2.01 10.55
CA ALA A 21 8.43 2.88 9.85
C ALA A 21 7.74 2.09 8.73
N ALA A 22 6.64 1.38 9.05
CA ALA A 22 5.76 0.62 8.16
C ALA A 22 6.41 -0.34 7.12
N TRP A 23 7.73 -0.53 7.17
CA TRP A 23 8.48 -1.40 6.28
C TRP A 23 8.12 -2.87 6.53
N LEU A 24 7.66 -3.54 5.48
CA LEU A 24 7.28 -4.94 5.49
C LEU A 24 8.32 -5.75 4.71
N GLU A 25 8.59 -6.94 5.21
CA GLU A 25 9.56 -7.86 4.62
C GLU A 25 8.93 -9.23 4.47
N ASN A 26 9.22 -9.90 3.35
CA ASN A 26 8.84 -11.28 3.09
C ASN A 26 7.34 -11.53 3.25
N VAL A 27 6.49 -10.60 2.81
CA VAL A 27 5.03 -10.78 2.83
C VAL A 27 4.67 -11.81 1.76
N PRO A 28 4.10 -12.98 2.09
CA PRO A 28 3.81 -14.02 1.09
C PRO A 28 2.86 -13.51 0.01
N GLN A 29 3.18 -13.79 -1.25
CA GLN A 29 2.41 -13.44 -2.44
C GLN A 29 2.25 -14.64 -3.37
N ILE A 30 1.19 -14.62 -4.17
CA ILE A 30 0.96 -15.55 -5.26
C ILE A 30 0.80 -14.75 -6.53
N ILE A 31 1.66 -14.99 -7.53
CA ILE A 31 1.55 -14.41 -8.86
C ILE A 31 1.18 -15.49 -9.87
N THR A 32 0.42 -15.12 -10.90
CA THR A 32 0.01 -16.03 -11.98
C THR A 32 0.75 -15.65 -13.26
N GLN A 33 1.47 -16.60 -13.84
CA GLN A 33 2.12 -16.46 -15.15
C GLN A 33 1.07 -16.43 -16.27
N PRO A 34 1.39 -15.86 -17.45
CA PRO A 34 0.49 -15.89 -18.62
C PRO A 34 0.06 -17.31 -19.06
N ASP A 35 0.85 -18.33 -18.77
CA ASP A 35 0.52 -19.74 -19.03
C ASP A 35 -0.39 -20.38 -17.96
N GLY A 36 -0.82 -19.60 -16.96
CA GLY A 36 -1.71 -20.03 -15.88
C GLY A 36 -0.99 -20.63 -14.67
N ASN A 37 0.32 -20.87 -14.74
CA ASN A 37 1.08 -21.39 -13.61
C ASN A 37 1.17 -20.36 -12.49
N THR A 38 0.98 -20.79 -11.24
CA THR A 38 1.11 -19.93 -10.05
C THR A 38 2.50 -20.06 -9.43
N ILE A 39 3.11 -18.92 -9.07
CA ILE A 39 4.38 -18.86 -8.36
C ILE A 39 4.15 -18.29 -6.97
N GLN A 40 4.67 -18.98 -5.96
CA GLN A 40 4.77 -18.47 -4.59
C GLN A 40 6.01 -17.58 -4.48
N CYS A 41 5.83 -16.33 -4.08
CA CYS A 41 6.91 -15.37 -3.91
C CYS A 41 6.64 -14.48 -2.70
N PHE A 42 7.42 -13.41 -2.57
CA PHE A 42 7.31 -12.47 -1.47
C PHE A 42 7.31 -11.03 -1.98
N ALA A 43 6.62 -10.15 -1.26
CA ALA A 43 6.76 -8.71 -1.39
C ALA A 43 7.51 -8.14 -0.19
N SER A 44 8.41 -7.20 -0.46
CA SER A 44 9.10 -6.40 0.57
C SER A 44 9.10 -4.92 0.17
N GLY A 45 9.13 -4.02 1.15
CA GLY A 45 9.16 -2.56 0.94
C GLY A 45 8.21 -1.79 1.85
N ASP A 46 7.81 -0.61 1.39
CA ASP A 46 6.91 0.32 2.09
C ASP A 46 5.84 0.90 1.13
N GLU A 47 5.07 1.90 1.59
CA GLU A 47 4.01 2.53 0.80
C GLU A 47 4.50 3.34 -0.43
N PHE A 48 5.80 3.61 -0.52
CA PHE A 48 6.40 4.37 -1.63
C PHE A 48 7.10 3.46 -2.63
N TYR A 49 7.77 2.41 -2.15
CA TYR A 49 8.49 1.47 -3.00
C TYR A 49 8.44 0.06 -2.43
N ASN A 50 7.96 -0.88 -3.24
CA ASN A 50 7.93 -2.29 -2.95
C ASN A 50 8.29 -3.12 -4.19
N TRP A 51 8.81 -4.32 -3.97
CA TRP A 51 9.20 -5.23 -5.05
C TRP A 51 8.85 -6.68 -4.70
N LEU A 52 8.72 -7.51 -5.74
CA LEU A 52 8.58 -8.95 -5.58
C LEU A 52 9.94 -9.62 -5.62
N HIS A 53 10.11 -10.69 -4.85
CA HIS A 53 11.29 -11.53 -4.90
C HIS A 53 10.98 -12.97 -4.49
N ASP A 54 11.84 -13.91 -4.87
CA ASP A 54 11.73 -15.29 -4.40
C ASP A 54 12.29 -15.47 -2.99
N LYS A 55 12.21 -16.71 -2.46
CA LYS A 55 12.69 -17.07 -1.12
C LYS A 55 14.19 -16.82 -0.89
N THR A 56 14.95 -16.72 -1.97
CA THR A 56 16.41 -16.53 -1.98
C THR A 56 16.80 -15.08 -2.27
N GLY A 57 15.83 -14.19 -2.47
CA GLY A 57 16.06 -12.76 -2.66
C GLY A 57 16.31 -12.35 -4.11
N TYR A 58 16.05 -13.20 -5.10
CA TYR A 58 16.09 -12.77 -6.50
C TYR A 58 14.83 -11.97 -6.82
N THR A 59 15.03 -10.72 -7.25
CA THR A 59 13.95 -9.79 -7.58
C THR A 59 13.18 -10.28 -8.80
N ILE A 60 11.87 -10.14 -8.74
CA ILE A 60 10.92 -10.56 -9.77
C ILE A 60 10.27 -9.31 -10.34
N ILE A 61 10.26 -9.20 -11.67
CA ILE A 61 9.61 -8.11 -12.40
C ILE A 61 8.80 -8.70 -13.55
N ARG A 62 7.76 -7.99 -13.98
CA ARG A 62 7.00 -8.38 -15.16
C ARG A 62 7.65 -7.82 -16.42
N ASP A 63 7.82 -8.65 -17.43
CA ASP A 63 8.25 -8.21 -18.76
C ASP A 63 7.04 -7.61 -19.51
N PRO A 64 7.04 -6.30 -19.83
CA PRO A 64 5.93 -5.66 -20.53
C PRO A 64 5.74 -6.16 -21.97
N LYS A 65 6.74 -6.83 -22.56
CA LYS A 65 6.67 -7.31 -23.95
C LYS A 65 5.80 -8.55 -24.10
N ASN A 66 5.79 -9.43 -23.11
CA ASN A 66 5.12 -10.74 -23.18
C ASN A 66 4.25 -11.04 -21.96
N GLY A 67 4.27 -10.18 -20.93
CA GLY A 67 3.46 -10.30 -19.72
C GLY A 67 3.97 -11.33 -18.70
N TYR A 68 5.05 -12.06 -18.97
CA TYR A 68 5.63 -13.04 -18.04
C TYR A 68 6.34 -12.35 -16.87
N TYR A 69 6.26 -12.96 -15.70
CA TYR A 69 7.15 -12.60 -14.60
C TYR A 69 8.51 -13.28 -14.81
N THR A 70 9.55 -12.47 -14.89
CA THR A 70 10.94 -12.88 -15.05
C THR A 70 11.78 -12.38 -13.89
N TYR A 71 12.96 -12.97 -13.71
CA TYR A 71 13.92 -12.43 -12.76
C TYR A 71 14.46 -11.08 -13.28
N ALA A 72 14.60 -10.12 -12.37
CA ALA A 72 15.07 -8.78 -12.71
C ALA A 72 16.60 -8.72 -12.72
N ILE A 73 17.14 -7.91 -13.63
CA ILE A 73 18.53 -7.50 -13.65
C ILE A 73 18.62 -5.99 -13.44
N LEU A 74 19.66 -5.54 -12.72
CA LEU A 74 19.93 -4.11 -12.55
C LEU A 74 20.85 -3.64 -13.67
N GLN A 75 20.36 -2.75 -14.53
CA GLN A 75 21.13 -2.16 -15.62
C GLN A 75 20.86 -0.65 -15.67
N ASP A 76 21.92 0.17 -15.71
CA ASP A 76 21.82 1.64 -15.72
C ASP A 76 21.02 2.21 -14.53
N ASN A 77 21.14 1.57 -13.36
CA ASN A 77 20.39 1.88 -12.14
C ASN A 77 18.86 1.69 -12.25
N GLU A 78 18.42 0.92 -13.26
CA GLU A 78 17.03 0.53 -13.46
C GLU A 78 16.88 -0.99 -13.42
N LEU A 79 15.78 -1.46 -12.81
CA LEU A 79 15.42 -2.86 -12.89
C LEU A 79 14.78 -3.16 -14.25
N LYS A 80 15.36 -4.13 -14.97
CA LYS A 80 14.87 -4.59 -16.26
C LYS A 80 14.53 -6.08 -16.20
N PRO A 81 13.51 -6.55 -16.94
CA PRO A 81 13.24 -7.96 -17.08
C PRO A 81 14.40 -8.66 -17.77
N SER A 82 14.84 -9.81 -17.23
CA SER A 82 15.71 -10.74 -17.94
C SER A 82 14.90 -11.69 -18.83
N GLU A 83 15.59 -12.54 -19.57
CA GLU A 83 15.00 -13.65 -20.35
C GLU A 83 14.56 -14.85 -19.47
N PHE A 84 14.93 -14.85 -18.18
CA PHE A 84 14.73 -15.97 -17.27
C PHE A 84 13.35 -15.92 -16.59
N ILE A 85 12.42 -16.73 -17.06
CA ILE A 85 11.07 -16.84 -16.50
C ILE A 85 11.12 -17.48 -15.12
N VAL A 86 10.46 -16.84 -14.15
CA VAL A 86 10.39 -17.34 -12.77
C VAL A 86 9.65 -18.68 -12.73
N GLY A 87 10.26 -19.66 -12.07
CA GLY A 87 9.75 -21.03 -11.96
C GLY A 87 10.15 -21.95 -13.11
N LYS A 88 10.88 -21.47 -14.13
CA LYS A 88 11.39 -22.30 -15.24
C LYS A 88 12.89 -22.59 -15.15
N VAL A 89 13.64 -21.82 -14.38
CA VAL A 89 15.10 -21.96 -14.20
C VAL A 89 15.49 -21.69 -12.75
N ASP A 90 16.68 -22.17 -12.36
CA ASP A 90 17.34 -21.71 -11.13
C ASP A 90 18.12 -20.41 -11.45
N PRO A 91 17.78 -19.27 -10.83
CA PRO A 91 18.44 -18.00 -11.12
C PRO A 91 19.93 -17.99 -10.76
N SER A 92 20.36 -18.81 -9.79
CA SER A 92 21.77 -18.90 -9.39
C SER A 92 22.64 -19.56 -10.47
N GLU A 93 22.09 -20.56 -11.18
CA GLU A 93 22.75 -21.22 -12.30
C GLU A 93 22.81 -20.34 -13.54
N MET A 94 21.93 -19.34 -13.65
CA MET A 94 21.90 -18.37 -14.74
C MET A 94 22.82 -17.15 -14.49
N GLY A 95 23.60 -17.16 -13.40
CA GLY A 95 24.53 -16.08 -13.07
C GLY A 95 23.86 -14.79 -12.57
N LEU A 96 22.59 -14.86 -12.17
CA LEU A 96 21.91 -13.73 -11.55
C LEU A 96 22.43 -13.53 -10.13
N ILE A 97 22.31 -12.29 -9.65
CA ILE A 97 22.74 -11.91 -8.30
C ILE A 97 21.48 -11.60 -7.47
N PRO A 98 21.32 -12.22 -6.28
CA PRO A 98 20.19 -11.90 -5.41
C PRO A 98 20.30 -10.45 -4.90
N GLY A 99 19.15 -9.83 -4.64
CA GLY A 99 19.09 -8.46 -4.14
C GLY A 99 19.24 -7.37 -5.22
N ALA A 100 19.11 -7.72 -6.51
CA ALA A 100 19.05 -6.73 -7.58
C ALA A 100 17.91 -5.74 -7.32
N ASN A 101 18.24 -4.48 -7.02
CA ASN A 101 17.27 -3.46 -6.68
C ASN A 101 17.79 -2.06 -7.05
N ILE A 102 16.90 -1.08 -7.16
CA ILE A 102 17.27 0.32 -7.37
C ILE A 102 18.03 0.87 -6.16
N SER A 103 18.82 1.92 -6.37
CA SER A 103 19.59 2.53 -5.28
C SER A 103 18.69 3.20 -4.22
N ALA A 104 19.22 3.39 -3.02
CA ALA A 104 18.52 4.07 -1.94
C ALA A 104 18.14 5.52 -2.31
N GLU A 105 18.97 6.19 -3.11
CA GLU A 105 18.71 7.53 -3.65
C GLU A 105 17.52 7.52 -4.61
N ALA A 106 17.41 6.49 -5.45
CA ALA A 106 16.28 6.31 -6.35
C ALA A 106 14.98 6.07 -5.56
N MET A 107 15.01 5.20 -4.53
CA MET A 107 13.86 4.99 -3.64
C MET A 107 13.44 6.30 -2.93
N LYS A 108 14.41 7.07 -2.42
CA LYS A 108 14.17 8.37 -1.80
C LYS A 108 13.53 9.36 -2.78
N LYS A 109 13.98 9.36 -4.04
CA LYS A 109 13.42 10.21 -5.09
C LYS A 109 11.96 9.86 -5.35
N ILE A 110 11.61 8.57 -5.48
CA ILE A 110 10.22 8.11 -5.64
C ILE A 110 9.34 8.64 -4.50
N ARG A 111 9.81 8.52 -3.25
CA ARG A 111 9.12 9.04 -2.07
C ARG A 111 8.92 10.56 -2.13
N LEU A 112 9.94 11.32 -2.49
CA LEU A 112 9.84 12.79 -2.63
C LEU A 112 8.89 13.19 -3.76
N ASP A 113 8.94 12.50 -4.89
CA ASP A 113 8.06 12.73 -6.04
C ASP A 113 6.60 12.45 -5.67
N PHE A 114 6.34 11.42 -4.84
CA PHE A 114 5.01 11.17 -4.29
C PHE A 114 4.47 12.39 -3.52
N PHE A 115 5.24 12.90 -2.55
CA PHE A 115 4.82 14.05 -1.75
C PHE A 115 4.62 15.31 -2.59
N ASN A 116 5.54 15.60 -3.51
CA ASN A 116 5.49 16.82 -4.31
C ASN A 116 4.32 16.83 -5.30
N ASN A 117 4.01 15.70 -5.94
CA ASN A 117 3.07 15.64 -7.05
C ASN A 117 1.67 15.18 -6.63
N TYR A 118 1.56 14.30 -5.63
CA TYR A 118 0.30 13.66 -5.25
C TYR A 118 -0.24 14.13 -3.90
N MET A 119 0.64 14.64 -3.02
CA MET A 119 0.26 15.28 -1.76
C MET A 119 0.86 16.69 -1.65
N PRO A 120 0.68 17.57 -2.66
CA PRO A 120 1.21 18.91 -2.57
C PRO A 120 0.62 19.59 -1.34
N GLU A 121 1.45 20.34 -0.60
CA GLU A 121 0.95 21.18 0.49
C GLU A 121 -0.21 22.02 -0.05
N LYS A 122 -1.43 21.73 0.43
CA LYS A 122 -2.61 22.48 0.02
C LYS A 122 -2.42 23.92 0.50
N LYS A 123 -2.24 24.85 -0.44
CA LYS A 123 -2.34 26.27 -0.13
C LYS A 123 -3.74 26.52 0.46
N PRO A 124 -3.86 27.26 1.57
CA PRO A 124 -5.17 27.58 2.13
C PRO A 124 -6.05 28.20 1.05
N LEU A 125 -7.28 27.72 0.94
CA LEU A 125 -8.29 28.37 0.11
C LEU A 125 -8.45 29.82 0.61
N PRO A 126 -8.50 30.83 -0.28
CA PRO A 126 -8.72 32.23 0.14
C PRO A 126 -9.99 32.34 0.99
N GLY A 127 -9.86 32.89 2.20
CA GLY A 127 -10.97 33.02 3.16
C GLY A 127 -11.17 31.82 4.09
N PHE A 128 -10.50 30.69 3.86
CA PHE A 128 -10.42 29.58 4.81
C PHE A 128 -9.09 29.69 5.55
N LYS A 129 -9.15 29.83 6.89
CA LYS A 129 -7.96 29.51 7.70
C LYS A 129 -7.53 28.10 7.29
N ASN A 130 -6.22 27.86 7.17
CA ASN A 130 -5.72 26.49 7.12
C ASN A 130 -6.56 25.65 8.09
N PRO A 131 -7.00 24.43 7.74
CA PRO A 131 -7.38 23.46 8.74
C PRO A 131 -6.10 23.11 9.52
N GLY A 132 -5.51 24.12 10.17
CA GLY A 132 -4.39 24.02 11.05
C GLY A 132 -4.91 23.18 12.18
N THR A 133 -4.40 21.95 12.20
CA THR A 133 -4.65 20.95 13.22
C THR A 133 -6.15 20.75 13.44
N THR A 134 -6.75 19.75 12.79
CA THR A 134 -7.78 18.99 13.49
C THR A 134 -7.22 18.75 14.89
N LYS A 135 -7.85 19.34 15.90
CA LYS A 135 -7.42 19.11 17.27
C LYS A 135 -7.52 17.59 17.44
N ASN A 136 -6.51 16.96 18.04
CA ASN A 136 -6.56 15.53 18.38
C ASN A 136 -7.55 15.29 19.55
N THR A 137 -8.63 16.07 19.58
CA THR A 137 -9.66 16.14 20.60
C THR A 137 -11.00 16.47 19.94
N GLY A 138 -12.12 16.10 20.58
CA GLY A 138 -13.47 16.31 20.07
C GLY A 138 -14.01 15.10 19.31
N SER A 139 -14.94 15.33 18.38
CA SER A 139 -15.58 14.27 17.59
C SER A 139 -15.25 14.41 16.12
N LEU A 140 -14.82 13.32 15.48
CA LEU A 140 -14.58 13.20 14.06
C LEU A 140 -15.52 12.17 13.44
N ASN A 141 -16.19 12.56 12.37
CA ASN A 141 -16.96 11.63 11.55
C ASN A 141 -16.06 11.10 10.44
N ASN A 142 -15.82 9.79 10.46
CA ASN A 142 -15.13 9.07 9.40
C ASN A 142 -16.16 8.51 8.42
N LEU A 143 -15.91 8.66 7.13
CA LEU A 143 -16.77 8.08 6.09
C LEU A 143 -16.04 6.91 5.46
N VAL A 144 -16.69 5.75 5.45
CA VAL A 144 -16.18 4.55 4.77
C VAL A 144 -17.07 4.30 3.57
N VAL A 145 -16.50 4.32 2.37
CA VAL A 145 -17.24 4.13 1.12
C VAL A 145 -16.71 2.88 0.43
N TYR A 146 -17.61 1.92 0.19
CA TYR A 146 -17.29 0.73 -0.59
C TYR A 146 -17.43 1.02 -2.07
N ILE A 147 -16.38 0.72 -2.83
CA ILE A 147 -16.33 0.94 -4.28
C ILE A 147 -15.82 -0.35 -4.94
N ARG A 148 -16.44 -0.73 -6.05
CA ARG A 148 -15.98 -1.78 -6.96
C ARG A 148 -16.00 -1.30 -8.40
N PHE A 149 -15.28 -2.00 -9.29
CA PHE A 149 -15.22 -1.67 -10.71
C PHE A 149 -16.27 -2.44 -11.54
N SER A 150 -16.51 -2.02 -12.78
CA SER A 150 -17.57 -2.61 -13.62
C SER A 150 -17.35 -4.09 -13.93
N ASP A 151 -16.09 -4.55 -13.93
CA ASP A 151 -15.64 -5.92 -14.15
C ASP A 151 -15.59 -6.78 -12.88
N GLN A 152 -16.01 -6.24 -11.73
CA GLN A 152 -15.96 -6.94 -10.44
C GLN A 152 -17.35 -7.32 -9.94
N ALA A 153 -17.47 -8.55 -9.43
CA ALA A 153 -18.66 -9.00 -8.72
C ALA A 153 -18.85 -8.22 -7.40
N GLU A 154 -20.08 -8.21 -6.88
CA GLU A 154 -20.39 -7.60 -5.59
C GLU A 154 -19.70 -8.34 -4.43
N PHE A 155 -19.44 -7.62 -3.34
CA PHE A 155 -18.86 -8.20 -2.14
C PHE A 155 -19.79 -9.22 -1.48
N VAL A 156 -19.19 -10.27 -0.94
CA VAL A 156 -19.89 -11.32 -0.16
C VAL A 156 -19.53 -11.27 1.33
N ASN A 157 -18.80 -10.22 1.73
CA ASN A 157 -18.39 -10.02 3.11
C ASN A 157 -19.54 -9.48 3.95
N ASP A 158 -19.63 -9.96 5.18
CA ASP A 158 -20.56 -9.46 6.19
C ASP A 158 -20.18 -8.01 6.60
N THR A 159 -21.16 -7.13 6.66
CA THR A 159 -21.02 -5.72 7.07
C THR A 159 -20.42 -5.58 8.47
N LEU A 160 -20.70 -6.52 9.38
CA LEU A 160 -20.19 -6.52 10.75
C LEU A 160 -18.69 -6.71 10.83
N VAL A 161 -18.05 -7.36 9.84
CA VAL A 161 -16.58 -7.52 9.83
C VAL A 161 -15.93 -6.13 9.83
N PHE A 162 -16.32 -5.29 8.89
CA PHE A 162 -15.78 -3.94 8.77
C PHE A 162 -16.32 -3.03 9.85
N TRP A 163 -17.61 -3.11 10.18
CA TRP A 163 -18.15 -2.32 11.29
C TRP A 163 -17.35 -2.55 12.57
N ASN A 164 -16.98 -3.80 12.87
CA ASN A 164 -16.19 -4.13 14.05
C ASN A 164 -14.78 -3.54 14.01
N MET A 165 -14.12 -3.59 12.84
CA MET A 165 -12.79 -3.01 12.65
C MET A 165 -12.75 -1.49 12.87
N PHE A 166 -13.85 -0.78 12.65
CA PHE A 166 -13.89 0.67 12.78
C PHE A 166 -14.55 1.14 14.09
N ASN A 167 -15.69 0.57 14.46
CA ASN A 167 -16.59 1.13 15.47
C ASN A 167 -16.70 0.30 16.75
N ASN A 168 -16.20 -0.94 16.81
CA ASN A 168 -16.38 -1.77 18.00
C ASN A 168 -15.68 -1.13 19.22
N GLN A 169 -16.43 -0.94 20.31
CA GLN A 169 -15.94 -0.27 21.51
C GLN A 169 -15.65 -1.25 22.66
N ALA A 170 -15.86 -2.54 22.46
CA ALA A 170 -15.59 -3.54 23.48
C ALA A 170 -14.11 -3.53 23.84
N THR A 171 -13.82 -3.64 25.14
CA THR A 171 -12.44 -3.66 25.65
C THR A 171 -11.67 -4.82 25.02
N GLY A 172 -10.46 -4.54 24.53
CA GLY A 172 -9.59 -5.54 23.90
C GLY A 172 -9.83 -5.75 22.40
N TYR A 173 -10.83 -5.11 21.79
CA TYR A 173 -10.96 -5.10 20.33
C TYR A 173 -10.02 -4.08 19.69
N ASN A 174 -9.32 -4.50 18.63
CA ASN A 174 -8.47 -3.65 17.80
C ASN A 174 -9.31 -2.92 16.76
N SER A 175 -10.04 -1.89 17.18
CA SER A 175 -10.84 -1.05 16.30
C SER A 175 -10.23 0.35 16.13
N LEU A 176 -10.58 1.04 15.04
CA LEU A 176 -10.21 2.45 14.83
C LEU A 176 -10.66 3.32 16.01
N TYR A 177 -11.89 3.10 16.49
CA TYR A 177 -12.43 3.78 17.68
C TYR A 177 -11.52 3.57 18.90
N ASN A 178 -11.24 2.33 19.29
CA ASN A 178 -10.45 2.01 20.47
C ASN A 178 -9.01 2.51 20.36
N TYR A 179 -8.41 2.42 19.17
CA TYR A 179 -7.08 2.97 18.90
C TYR A 179 -7.04 4.47 19.22
N TYR A 180 -7.98 5.26 18.67
CA TYR A 180 -8.02 6.70 18.91
C TYR A 180 -8.41 7.07 20.33
N GLN A 181 -9.28 6.30 21.00
CA GLN A 181 -9.52 6.46 22.44
C GLN A 181 -8.23 6.31 23.24
N MET A 182 -7.42 5.30 22.92
CA MET A 182 -6.18 5.01 23.63
C MET A 182 -5.12 6.10 23.38
N VAL A 183 -4.80 6.40 22.12
CA VAL A 183 -3.69 7.32 21.81
C VAL A 183 -4.02 8.79 22.07
N SER A 184 -5.31 9.14 22.14
CA SER A 184 -5.75 10.50 22.49
C SER A 184 -6.06 10.70 23.97
N TYR A 185 -5.89 9.69 24.82
CA TYR A 185 -6.33 9.73 26.23
C TYR A 185 -7.82 10.10 26.37
N GLN A 186 -8.67 9.45 25.58
CA GLN A 186 -10.12 9.66 25.53
C GLN A 186 -10.54 11.07 25.11
N GLN A 187 -9.64 11.83 24.49
CA GLN A 187 -9.96 13.18 24.05
C GLN A 187 -10.58 13.19 22.66
N LEU A 188 -10.34 12.18 21.83
CA LEU A 188 -10.83 12.08 20.46
C LEU A 188 -11.81 10.92 20.27
N ASN A 189 -13.03 11.24 19.88
CA ASN A 189 -14.07 10.30 19.47
C ASN A 189 -14.12 10.23 17.95
N ILE A 190 -13.89 9.04 17.38
CA ILE A 190 -14.03 8.82 15.93
C ILE A 190 -15.16 7.82 15.66
N SER A 191 -16.18 8.23 14.93
CA SER A 191 -17.28 7.35 14.51
C SER A 191 -17.27 7.18 13.00
N SER A 192 -17.35 5.93 12.53
CA SER A 192 -17.34 5.61 11.10
C SER A 192 -18.74 5.28 10.60
N THR A 193 -19.15 5.94 9.52
CA THR A 193 -20.40 5.64 8.82
C THR A 193 -20.07 5.02 7.47
N PHE A 194 -20.75 3.92 7.16
CA PHE A 194 -20.48 3.10 5.97
C PHE A 194 -21.48 3.41 4.86
N TYR A 195 -20.98 3.51 3.63
CA TYR A 195 -21.76 3.83 2.44
C TYR A 195 -21.43 2.87 1.28
N PRO A 196 -22.44 2.50 0.46
CA PRO A 196 -23.83 2.92 0.54
C PRO A 196 -24.54 2.31 1.76
N LEU A 197 -25.52 3.04 2.31
CA LEU A 197 -26.36 2.51 3.37
C LEU A 197 -27.19 1.35 2.82
N ASN A 198 -27.23 0.25 3.54
CA ASN A 198 -27.98 -0.93 3.12
C ASN A 198 -28.63 -1.64 4.29
N GLN A 199 -29.65 -2.43 3.97
CA GLN A 199 -30.39 -3.25 4.93
C GLN A 199 -29.97 -4.73 4.86
N SER A 200 -28.96 -5.06 4.06
CA SER A 200 -28.43 -6.42 3.92
C SER A 200 -27.31 -6.63 4.94
N ASP A 201 -27.18 -7.87 5.42
CA ASP A 201 -26.05 -8.28 6.26
C ASP A 201 -24.73 -8.29 5.47
N PHE A 202 -24.78 -8.25 4.14
CA PHE A 202 -23.61 -8.20 3.26
C PHE A 202 -23.32 -6.81 2.73
N VAL A 203 -22.03 -6.50 2.55
CA VAL A 203 -21.58 -5.24 1.96
C VAL A 203 -22.17 -5.06 0.57
N ILE A 204 -22.72 -3.87 0.32
CA ILE A 204 -22.98 -3.37 -1.03
C ILE A 204 -22.00 -2.24 -1.34
N SER A 205 -21.80 -1.95 -2.62
CA SER A 205 -20.84 -0.94 -3.04
C SER A 205 -21.34 -0.07 -4.17
N TYR A 206 -20.75 1.11 -4.31
CA TYR A 206 -20.84 1.87 -5.55
C TYR A 206 -20.04 1.13 -6.63
N GLN A 207 -20.69 0.82 -7.75
CA GLN A 207 -20.01 0.24 -8.91
C GLN A 207 -19.62 1.36 -9.87
N ASP A 208 -18.32 1.52 -10.09
CA ASP A 208 -17.81 2.38 -11.15
C ASP A 208 -18.20 1.84 -12.53
N ILE A 209 -18.39 2.74 -13.49
CA ILE A 209 -18.75 2.36 -14.87
C ILE A 209 -17.56 1.75 -15.63
N TYR A 210 -16.33 2.06 -15.22
CA TYR A 210 -15.11 1.58 -15.83
C TYR A 210 -14.57 0.32 -15.13
N PRO A 211 -13.92 -0.57 -15.89
CA PRO A 211 -13.22 -1.71 -15.31
C PRO A 211 -11.98 -1.25 -14.55
N ARG A 212 -11.44 -2.10 -13.67
CA ARG A 212 -10.24 -1.76 -12.88
C ARG A 212 -9.05 -1.36 -13.77
N SER A 213 -8.92 -2.03 -14.91
CA SER A 213 -7.90 -1.78 -15.94
C SER A 213 -7.81 -0.31 -16.37
N TYR A 214 -8.95 0.39 -16.43
CA TYR A 214 -9.03 1.81 -16.77
C TYR A 214 -8.26 2.70 -15.78
N PHE A 215 -8.17 2.31 -14.51
CA PHE A 215 -7.46 3.06 -13.47
C PHE A 215 -6.06 2.51 -13.19
N MET A 216 -5.53 1.68 -14.10
CA MET A 216 -4.20 1.08 -13.99
C MET A 216 -3.27 1.59 -15.12
N PRO A 217 -1.93 1.55 -14.94
CA PRO A 217 -0.99 1.91 -16.00
C PRO A 217 -1.19 1.07 -17.26
N TYR A 218 -1.07 1.70 -18.43
CA TYR A 218 -1.13 1.05 -19.74
C TYR A 218 -0.05 -0.03 -19.88
N ASP A 219 -0.44 -1.17 -20.42
CA ASP A 219 0.45 -2.24 -20.86
C ASP A 219 -0.08 -2.82 -22.17
N ALA A 220 0.74 -2.85 -23.22
CA ALA A 220 0.29 -3.20 -24.57
C ALA A 220 -0.29 -4.61 -24.68
N THR A 221 0.11 -5.52 -23.79
CA THR A 221 -0.29 -6.93 -23.84
C THR A 221 -1.42 -7.23 -22.85
N THR A 222 -1.39 -6.60 -21.68
CA THR A 222 -2.17 -7.05 -20.51
C THR A 222 -3.07 -5.99 -19.91
N ASN A 223 -2.88 -4.71 -20.28
CA ASN A 223 -3.74 -3.62 -19.88
C ASN A 223 -3.80 -2.52 -20.97
N PRO A 224 -4.28 -2.83 -22.20
CA PRO A 224 -4.21 -1.90 -23.32
C PRO A 224 -5.14 -0.69 -23.16
N ASP A 225 -6.08 -0.73 -22.22
CA ASP A 225 -7.01 0.35 -21.88
C ASP A 225 -6.54 1.22 -20.70
N GLY A 226 -5.38 0.92 -20.10
CA GLY A 226 -4.80 1.68 -19.00
C GLY A 226 -4.38 3.12 -19.34
N TYR A 227 -3.97 3.89 -18.33
CA TYR A 227 -3.47 5.26 -18.51
C TYR A 227 -2.00 5.26 -18.93
N GLN A 228 -1.62 6.16 -19.84
CA GLN A 228 -0.25 6.21 -20.39
C GLN A 228 0.68 7.18 -19.64
N ASN A 229 0.13 8.13 -18.88
CA ASN A 229 0.91 9.14 -18.17
C ASN A 229 0.16 9.67 -16.93
N SER A 230 0.84 10.49 -16.14
CA SER A 230 0.31 11.09 -14.91
C SER A 230 -0.92 11.97 -15.13
N ASP A 231 -1.00 12.65 -16.29
CA ASP A 231 -2.12 13.53 -16.61
C ASP A 231 -3.38 12.72 -16.88
N GLN A 232 -3.29 11.65 -17.69
CA GLN A 232 -4.39 10.73 -17.90
C GLN A 232 -4.82 10.05 -16.61
N LYS A 233 -3.87 9.62 -15.76
CA LYS A 233 -4.19 9.06 -14.44
C LYS A 233 -5.06 10.02 -13.63
N LYS A 234 -4.60 11.25 -13.47
CA LYS A 234 -5.29 12.30 -12.70
C LYS A 234 -6.67 12.62 -13.29
N GLU A 235 -6.78 12.74 -14.61
CA GLU A 235 -8.06 13.00 -15.27
C GLU A 235 -9.07 11.88 -15.00
N ARG A 236 -8.64 10.62 -15.04
CA ARG A 236 -9.50 9.46 -14.78
C ARG A 236 -9.95 9.41 -13.32
N GLU A 237 -9.06 9.70 -12.37
CA GLU A 237 -9.36 9.69 -10.93
C GLU A 237 -10.27 10.86 -10.48
N HIS A 238 -10.43 11.90 -11.30
CA HIS A 238 -11.16 13.13 -10.94
C HIS A 238 -12.50 13.31 -11.68
N LYS A 239 -12.87 12.39 -12.57
CA LYS A 239 -14.15 12.38 -13.28
C LYS A 239 -15.22 11.64 -12.49
#